data_AF-A0A7C2HRD6-F1
#
_entry.id   AF-A0A7C2HRD6-F1
#
_cell.length_a   1.000
_cell.length_b   1.000
_cell.length_c   1.000
_cell.angle_alpha   90.00
_cell.angle_beta   90.00
_cell.angle_gamma   90.00
#
_symmetry.space_group_name_H-M   'P 1'
#
loop_
_entity.id
_entity.type
_entity.pdbx_description
1 polymer ?
#
loop_
_entity_poly.entity_id
_entity_poly.type
_entity_poly.pdbx_seq_one_letter_code
_entity_poly.pdbx_strand_id
1 'polypeptide(L)'
;MTTHNPIDTARETLKQLTLRKLLPTPDNFERVYSEIMGVPAEARSNKLADLLLRAYESLPAEEASSKIAIAKLRRAIDDEKWELVPQLTLELAELNGRNRQLAQNWGSLIQDLMKAWEIRNPALSQNYKQSALERVLLSFGNTPDELNEKLHNLVKSWLQPAAGQAAQADADTALASSAPVPGPTAAADEADDGDRCQVWKDVFDYTLKFGIEPRLVHYPELSQHFSDTRNALGSIHNSHDVDNFFPQLRSFLIRLELQSQDDERLVTGLSNLMQLMLQNVAELNQSDSYLVGQISGLQQILAQPNISIQHIYQLEASLKEVIHKQGTLKHSLDEATSSLRALLDTFLDKLSLMSSSTGDFQQRLHSHSESIRGTQDVNQLNDTLQLLLSDTANMQTNLSESHGELLAARNEVHSAQQRISELEHALEAASAKIKEDQLTGAYNRRGLEEHFEREISRAKRSGQPLSVALIDVDNFKQLNDRYGHLTG
;
A
#
# COMPACT_ATOMS: atom_id res chain seq x y z
N MET A 1 6.28 -41.13 0.75
CA MET A 1 6.64 -39.73 0.45
C MET A 1 5.35 -38.98 0.18
N THR A 2 4.78 -38.33 1.18
CA THR A 2 3.60 -37.46 1.04
C THR A 2 4.08 -36.02 1.03
N THR A 3 3.87 -35.33 -0.08
CA THR A 3 4.15 -33.91 -0.28
C THR A 3 3.28 -33.09 0.68
N HIS A 4 3.79 -32.78 1.87
CA HIS A 4 3.12 -31.87 2.79
C HIS A 4 3.28 -30.45 2.25
N ASN A 5 2.18 -29.94 1.70
CA ASN A 5 2.07 -28.55 1.27
C ASN A 5 2.23 -27.64 2.52
N PRO A 6 3.19 -26.71 2.55
CA PRO A 6 3.48 -25.87 3.72
C PRO A 6 2.28 -25.04 4.16
N ILE A 7 1.38 -24.69 3.24
CA ILE A 7 0.14 -23.97 3.55
C ILE A 7 -0.82 -24.87 4.34
N ASP A 8 -0.90 -26.16 3.99
CA ASP A 8 -1.77 -27.11 4.69
C ASP A 8 -1.18 -27.48 6.06
N THR A 9 0.15 -27.53 6.19
CA THR A 9 0.82 -27.67 7.48
C THR A 9 0.58 -26.46 8.38
N ALA A 10 0.72 -25.23 7.86
CA ALA A 10 0.45 -24.00 8.61
C ALA A 10 -1.01 -23.94 9.09
N ARG A 11 -1.95 -24.37 8.24
CA ARG A 11 -3.37 -24.46 8.59
C ARG A 11 -3.62 -25.48 9.70
N GLU A 12 -2.99 -26.65 9.62
CA GLU A 12 -3.09 -27.68 10.66
C GLU A 12 -2.42 -27.23 11.97
N THR A 13 -1.39 -26.39 11.87
CA THR A 13 -0.71 -25.78 13.02
C THR A 13 -1.63 -24.83 13.80
N LEU A 14 -2.33 -23.94 13.11
CA LEU A 14 -3.32 -23.04 13.72
C LEU A 14 -4.47 -23.81 14.36
N LYS A 15 -4.88 -24.91 13.73
CA LYS A 15 -5.92 -25.81 14.23
C LYS A 15 -5.47 -26.54 15.51
N GLN A 16 -4.23 -26.98 15.57
CA GLN A 16 -3.64 -27.59 16.76
C GLN A 16 -3.40 -26.58 17.89
N LEU A 17 -3.02 -25.34 17.58
CA LEU A 17 -2.90 -24.24 18.57
C LEU A 17 -4.24 -23.93 19.24
N THR A 18 -5.30 -23.86 18.45
CA THR A 18 -6.66 -23.60 18.93
C THR A 18 -7.21 -24.78 19.74
N LEU A 19 -6.98 -26.02 19.30
CA LEU A 19 -7.33 -27.23 20.07
C LEU A 19 -6.58 -27.33 21.40
N ARG A 20 -5.31 -26.91 21.44
CA ARG A 20 -4.48 -26.91 22.65
C ARG A 20 -4.65 -25.66 23.52
N LYS A 21 -5.53 -24.72 23.14
CA LYS A 21 -5.78 -23.42 23.81
C LYS A 21 -4.49 -22.63 24.11
N LEU A 22 -3.50 -22.72 23.23
CA LEU A 22 -2.27 -21.93 23.34
C LEU A 22 -2.49 -20.58 22.64
N LEU A 23 -1.98 -19.51 23.24
CA LEU A 23 -1.97 -18.18 22.62
C LEU A 23 -1.20 -18.25 21.29
N PRO A 24 -1.72 -17.66 20.19
CA PRO A 24 -1.08 -17.69 18.88
C PRO A 24 0.11 -16.72 18.84
N THR A 25 1.13 -17.00 19.64
CA THR A 25 2.42 -16.31 19.60
C THR A 25 3.33 -16.97 18.55
N PRO A 26 4.28 -16.22 17.96
CA PRO A 26 5.23 -16.76 16.99
C PRO A 26 5.95 -18.02 17.50
N ASP A 27 6.37 -18.00 18.77
CA ASP A 27 7.07 -19.13 19.40
C ASP A 27 6.18 -20.39 19.55
N ASN A 28 4.90 -20.21 19.90
CA ASN A 28 3.95 -21.33 20.02
C ASN A 28 3.61 -21.91 18.64
N PHE A 29 3.48 -21.05 17.64
CA PHE A 29 3.22 -21.46 16.27
C PHE A 29 4.36 -22.30 15.72
N GLU A 30 5.60 -21.82 15.85
CA GLU A 30 6.80 -22.53 15.39
C GLU A 30 6.96 -23.89 16.08
N ARG A 31 6.69 -23.96 17.39
CA ARG A 31 6.73 -25.21 18.15
C ARG A 31 5.72 -26.24 17.64
N VAL A 32 4.46 -25.84 17.45
CA VAL A 32 3.42 -26.75 16.96
C VAL A 32 3.65 -27.11 15.47
N TYR A 33 4.19 -26.17 14.68
CA TYR A 33 4.50 -26.38 13.27
C TYR A 33 5.61 -27.43 13.10
N SER A 34 6.68 -27.29 13.88
CA SER A 34 7.83 -28.22 13.89
C SER A 34 7.44 -29.62 14.39
N GLU A 35 6.56 -29.70 15.39
CA GLU A 35 5.99 -30.96 15.90
C GLU A 35 5.18 -31.70 14.82
N ILE A 36 4.35 -30.98 14.04
CA ILE A 36 3.55 -31.55 12.94
C ILE A 36 4.45 -32.02 11.78
N MET A 37 5.53 -31.29 11.50
CA MET A 37 6.47 -31.64 10.43
C MET A 37 7.48 -32.72 10.81
N GLY A 38 7.55 -33.13 12.09
CA GLY A 38 8.49 -34.12 12.58
C GLY A 38 9.96 -33.70 12.49
N VAL A 39 10.22 -32.39 12.34
CA VAL A 39 11.58 -31.82 12.33
C VAL A 39 11.82 -31.21 13.71
N PRO A 40 12.87 -31.61 14.46
CA PRO A 40 13.16 -31.01 15.75
C PRO A 40 13.35 -29.50 15.54
N ALA A 41 12.65 -28.69 16.34
CA ALA A 41 12.82 -27.23 16.33
C ALA A 41 14.32 -26.96 16.40
N GLU A 42 14.91 -26.47 15.31
CA GLU A 42 16.29 -26.02 15.28
C GLU A 42 16.39 -24.99 16.40
N ALA A 43 17.00 -25.41 17.53
CA ALA A 43 17.37 -24.52 18.61
C ALA A 43 18.00 -23.32 17.93
N ARG A 44 17.49 -22.10 18.20
CA ARG A 44 17.89 -20.85 17.54
C ARG A 44 19.42 -20.75 17.48
N SER A 45 20.03 -21.39 16.49
CA SER A 45 21.39 -21.17 16.13
C SER A 45 21.28 -19.83 15.45
N ASN A 46 21.83 -18.83 16.11
CA ASN A 46 21.74 -17.47 15.65
C ASN A 46 22.34 -17.49 14.24
N LYS A 47 21.51 -17.38 13.20
CA LYS A 47 21.91 -17.66 11.82
C LYS A 47 23.13 -16.84 11.41
N LEU A 48 23.23 -15.64 12.00
CA LEU A 48 24.37 -14.75 11.88
C LEU A 48 25.64 -15.33 12.52
N ALA A 49 25.56 -15.97 13.68
CA ALA A 49 26.69 -16.64 14.34
C ALA A 49 27.20 -17.84 13.55
N ASP A 50 26.31 -18.66 12.98
CA ASP A 50 26.69 -19.77 12.11
C ASP A 50 27.30 -19.30 10.79
N LEU A 51 26.74 -18.24 10.20
CA LEU A 51 27.29 -17.62 9.01
C LEU A 51 28.65 -16.95 9.27
N LEU A 52 28.83 -16.33 10.44
CA LEU A 52 30.11 -15.77 10.85
C LEU A 52 31.15 -16.88 11.04
N LEU A 53 30.80 -17.99 11.72
CA LEU A 53 31.72 -19.12 11.87
C LEU A 53 32.11 -19.72 10.51
N ARG A 54 31.16 -19.93 9.61
CA ARG A 54 31.45 -20.37 8.23
C ARG A 54 32.33 -19.38 7.47
N ALA A 55 32.12 -18.08 7.65
CA ALA A 55 32.93 -17.05 6.99
C ALA A 55 34.37 -17.02 7.53
N TYR A 56 34.57 -17.26 8.82
CA TYR A 56 35.92 -17.34 9.38
C TYR A 56 36.62 -18.68 9.07
N GLU A 57 35.87 -19.79 8.98
CA GLU A 57 36.39 -21.11 8.59
C GLU A 57 36.75 -21.20 7.10
N SER A 58 36.13 -20.37 6.24
CA SER A 58 36.43 -20.32 4.81
C SER A 58 37.62 -19.42 4.46
N LEU A 59 38.15 -18.65 5.41
CA LEU A 59 39.38 -17.88 5.21
C LEU A 59 40.58 -18.84 5.21
N PRO A 60 41.59 -18.62 4.33
CA PRO A 60 42.78 -19.46 4.26
C PRO A 60 43.58 -19.34 5.56
N ALA A 61 43.32 -20.27 6.48
CA ALA A 61 43.98 -20.34 7.78
C ALA A 61 45.40 -20.91 7.63
N GLU A 62 46.31 -20.10 7.10
CA GLU A 62 47.73 -20.47 6.93
C GLU A 62 48.48 -20.51 8.28
N GLU A 63 47.95 -19.87 9.32
CA GLU A 63 48.59 -19.78 10.63
C GLU A 63 47.81 -20.52 11.75
N ALA A 64 48.54 -21.21 12.64
CA ALA A 64 47.95 -21.98 13.74
C ALA A 64 47.19 -21.10 14.76
N SER A 65 47.53 -19.82 14.84
CA SER A 65 46.89 -18.78 15.67
C SER A 65 45.41 -18.56 15.30
N SER A 66 45.10 -18.46 14.00
CA SER A 66 43.73 -18.25 13.51
C SER A 66 42.81 -19.43 13.81
N LYS A 67 43.32 -20.67 13.72
CA LYS A 67 42.53 -21.88 14.05
C LYS A 67 42.15 -21.94 15.52
N ILE A 68 43.05 -21.52 16.42
CA ILE A 68 42.79 -21.49 17.87
C ILE A 68 41.72 -20.42 18.19
N ALA A 69 41.79 -19.26 17.54
CA ALA A 69 40.82 -18.19 17.73
C ALA A 69 39.42 -18.54 17.19
N ILE A 70 39.33 -19.22 16.04
CA ILE A 70 38.06 -19.76 15.50
C ILE A 70 37.44 -20.79 16.46
N ALA A 71 38.25 -21.68 17.04
CA ALA A 71 37.77 -22.67 18.01
C ALA A 71 37.24 -22.02 19.30
N LYS A 72 37.86 -20.93 19.76
CA LYS A 72 37.36 -20.14 20.91
C LYS A 72 36.04 -19.45 20.59
N LEU A 73 35.91 -18.88 19.39
CA LEU A 73 34.67 -18.24 18.93
C LEU A 73 33.52 -19.25 18.84
N ARG A 74 33.77 -20.44 18.27
CA ARG A 74 32.79 -21.53 18.18
C ARG A 74 32.27 -21.93 19.57
N ARG A 75 33.19 -22.12 20.52
CA ARG A 75 32.82 -22.46 21.90
C ARG A 75 32.03 -21.35 22.60
N ALA A 76 32.33 -20.08 22.34
CA ALA A 76 31.58 -18.96 22.91
C ALA A 76 30.15 -18.85 22.35
N ILE A 77 29.97 -19.23 21.08
CA ILE A 77 28.67 -19.29 20.41
C ILE A 77 27.84 -20.48 20.93
N ASP A 78 28.46 -21.65 21.07
CA ASP A 78 27.80 -22.85 21.62
C ASP A 78 27.36 -22.66 23.10
N ASP A 79 28.13 -21.89 23.87
CA ASP A 79 27.84 -21.56 25.28
C ASP A 79 26.88 -20.34 25.45
N GLU A 80 26.33 -19.79 24.36
CA GLU A 80 25.47 -18.57 24.33
C GLU A 80 26.07 -17.32 25.00
N LYS A 81 27.41 -17.21 25.05
CA LYS A 81 28.11 -16.05 25.65
C LYS A 81 28.28 -14.91 24.64
N TRP A 82 27.15 -14.31 24.25
CA TRP A 82 27.07 -13.27 23.22
C TRP A 82 27.89 -12.01 23.50
N GLU A 83 28.25 -11.73 24.75
CA GLU A 83 29.07 -10.57 25.14
C GLU A 83 30.53 -10.68 24.66
N LEU A 84 31.07 -11.90 24.54
CA LEU A 84 32.46 -12.16 24.16
C LEU A 84 32.65 -12.27 22.64
N VAL A 85 31.56 -12.51 21.90
CA VAL A 85 31.57 -12.75 20.45
C VAL A 85 32.13 -11.54 19.67
N PRO A 86 31.75 -10.27 19.93
CA PRO A 86 32.27 -9.13 19.18
C PRO A 86 33.78 -8.89 19.36
N GLN A 87 34.31 -9.16 20.56
CA GLN A 87 35.74 -9.00 20.84
C GLN A 87 36.56 -10.06 20.11
N LEU A 88 36.10 -11.31 20.11
CA LEU A 88 36.77 -12.42 19.43
C LEU A 88 36.71 -12.30 17.89
N THR A 89 35.63 -11.72 17.33
CA THR A 89 35.55 -11.45 15.89
C THR A 89 36.47 -10.30 15.45
N LEU A 90 36.62 -9.26 16.28
CA LEU A 90 37.59 -8.18 16.05
C LEU A 90 39.03 -8.70 16.08
N GLU A 91 39.38 -9.53 17.06
CA GLU A 91 40.70 -10.15 17.16
C GLU A 91 41.01 -11.01 15.92
N LEU A 92 40.04 -11.79 15.43
CA LEU A 92 40.16 -12.57 14.19
C LEU A 92 40.28 -11.69 12.93
N ALA A 93 39.57 -10.57 12.87
CA ALA A 93 39.66 -9.64 11.75
C ALA A 93 41.02 -8.93 11.70
N GLU A 94 41.59 -8.56 12.86
CA GLU A 94 42.92 -7.96 12.94
C GLU A 94 44.04 -8.93 12.56
N LEU A 95 43.94 -10.19 13.00
CA LEU A 95 44.89 -11.24 12.63
C LEU A 95 44.91 -11.47 11.10
N ASN A 96 43.73 -11.46 10.46
CA ASN A 96 43.62 -11.62 9.01
C ASN A 96 43.96 -10.35 8.21
N GLY A 97 43.70 -9.16 8.78
CA GLY A 97 43.99 -7.88 8.14
C GLY A 97 45.49 -7.57 8.02
N ARG A 98 46.31 -8.10 8.93
CA ARG A 98 47.77 -7.95 8.88
C ARG A 98 48.42 -8.64 7.66
N ASN A 99 47.75 -9.63 7.05
CA ASN A 99 48.25 -10.36 5.88
C ASN A 99 47.93 -9.71 4.51
N ARG A 100 47.23 -8.56 4.46
CA ARG A 100 46.94 -7.81 3.22
C ARG A 100 47.67 -6.46 3.14
N GLN A 101 48.97 -6.45 3.39
CA GLN A 101 49.78 -5.24 3.13
C GLN A 101 50.15 -5.17 1.65
N LEU A 102 49.54 -4.22 0.92
CA LEU A 102 49.94 -3.83 -0.43
C LEU A 102 51.45 -3.50 -0.46
N ALA A 103 52.16 -3.92 -1.52
CA ALA A 103 53.59 -3.66 -1.67
C ALA A 103 53.93 -2.16 -1.66
N GLN A 104 53.05 -1.33 -2.24
CA GLN A 104 53.12 0.14 -2.14
C GLN A 104 51.72 0.73 -2.19
N ASN A 105 51.48 1.86 -1.53
CA ASN A 105 50.21 2.57 -1.63
C ASN A 105 49.97 3.01 -3.09
N TRP A 106 48.76 2.77 -3.61
CA TRP A 106 48.35 3.15 -4.97
C TRP A 106 48.64 4.61 -5.31
N GLY A 107 48.48 5.52 -4.34
CA GLY A 107 48.77 6.95 -4.55
C GLY A 107 50.23 7.22 -4.90
N SER A 108 51.18 6.56 -4.21
CA SER A 108 52.60 6.67 -4.53
C SER A 108 52.98 5.94 -5.81
N LEU A 109 52.36 4.78 -6.07
CA LEU A 109 52.66 3.97 -7.25
C LEU A 109 52.24 4.68 -8.55
N ILE A 110 51.09 5.36 -8.56
CA ILE A 110 50.63 6.16 -9.71
C ILE A 110 51.58 7.33 -9.96
N GLN A 111 52.06 7.99 -8.91
CA GLN A 111 53.03 9.08 -9.03
C GLN A 111 54.38 8.57 -9.59
N ASP A 112 54.85 7.42 -9.13
CA ASP A 112 56.10 6.82 -9.60
C ASP A 112 55.96 6.33 -11.05
N LEU A 113 54.79 5.82 -11.45
CA LEU A 113 54.48 5.46 -12.83
C LEU A 113 54.49 6.68 -13.76
N MET A 114 53.86 7.78 -13.34
CA MET A 114 53.89 9.04 -14.11
C MET A 114 55.33 9.55 -14.29
N LYS A 115 56.14 9.56 -13.22
CA LYS A 115 57.54 9.95 -13.29
C LYS A 115 58.35 9.03 -14.22
N ALA A 116 58.17 7.71 -14.12
CA ALA A 116 58.85 6.74 -14.97
C ALA A 116 58.42 6.83 -16.45
N TRP A 117 57.20 7.32 -16.70
CA TRP A 117 56.68 7.54 -18.06
C TRP A 117 57.34 8.75 -18.73
N GLU A 118 57.57 9.83 -17.99
CA GLU A 118 58.17 11.07 -18.50
C GLU A 118 59.69 10.96 -18.75
N ILE A 119 60.40 10.09 -17.99
CA ILE A 119 61.84 9.89 -18.17
C ILE A 119 62.11 9.16 -19.50
N ARG A 120 62.74 9.88 -20.44
CA ARG A 120 63.23 9.32 -21.71
C ARG A 120 64.48 8.47 -21.46
N ASN A 121 64.32 7.15 -21.54
CA ASN A 121 65.41 6.19 -21.40
C ASN A 121 65.76 5.64 -22.80
N PRO A 122 66.97 5.86 -23.34
CA PRO A 122 67.30 5.50 -24.73
C PRO A 122 67.29 3.98 -25.00
N ALA A 123 67.29 3.14 -23.97
CA ALA A 123 67.21 1.68 -24.08
C ALA A 123 65.76 1.12 -24.13
N LEU A 124 64.75 1.91 -23.74
CA LEU A 124 63.35 1.47 -23.64
C LEU A 124 62.48 2.42 -24.48
N SER A 125 62.03 1.95 -25.65
CA SER A 125 61.14 2.73 -26.50
C SER A 125 59.78 2.96 -25.83
N GLN A 126 59.15 4.09 -26.13
CA GLN A 126 57.85 4.45 -25.55
C GLN A 126 56.76 3.41 -25.89
N ASN A 127 56.86 2.79 -27.08
CA ASN A 127 55.98 1.69 -27.48
C ASN A 127 56.16 0.43 -26.61
N TYR A 128 57.40 0.12 -26.20
CA TYR A 128 57.64 -1.01 -25.30
C TYR A 128 57.03 -0.79 -23.91
N LYS A 129 57.15 0.43 -23.35
CA LYS A 129 56.51 0.79 -22.07
C LYS A 129 54.99 0.64 -22.15
N GLN A 130 54.38 1.07 -23.26
CA GLN A 130 52.94 0.95 -23.49
C GLN A 130 52.50 -0.52 -23.58
N SER A 131 53.15 -1.33 -24.42
CA SER A 131 52.77 -2.74 -24.57
C SER A 131 53.01 -3.57 -23.30
N ALA A 132 54.03 -3.25 -22.50
CA ALA A 132 54.29 -3.92 -21.23
C ALA A 132 53.23 -3.57 -20.17
N LEU A 133 52.81 -2.30 -20.11
CA LEU A 133 51.72 -1.86 -19.23
C LEU A 133 50.39 -2.48 -19.65
N GLU A 134 50.06 -2.45 -20.93
CA GLU A 134 48.86 -3.09 -21.49
C GLU A 134 48.82 -4.59 -21.18
N ARG A 135 49.96 -5.29 -21.29
CA ARG A 135 50.05 -6.71 -20.95
C ARG A 135 49.75 -6.96 -19.48
N VAL A 136 50.34 -6.19 -18.56
CA VAL A 136 50.11 -6.33 -17.12
C VAL A 136 48.66 -5.99 -16.73
N LEU A 137 48.08 -4.96 -17.36
CA LEU A 137 46.67 -4.59 -17.13
C LEU A 137 45.70 -5.62 -17.69
N LEU A 138 45.98 -6.20 -18.86
CA LEU A 138 45.14 -7.26 -19.45
C LEU A 138 45.26 -8.58 -18.70
N SER A 139 46.45 -8.93 -18.19
CA SER A 139 46.66 -10.21 -17.52
C SER A 139 46.33 -10.20 -16.02
N PHE A 140 46.50 -9.07 -15.33
CA PHE A 140 46.32 -8.95 -13.87
C PHE A 140 45.26 -7.91 -13.47
N GLY A 141 44.46 -7.38 -14.41
CA GLY A 141 43.42 -6.39 -14.13
C GLY A 141 42.33 -6.85 -13.16
N ASN A 142 42.18 -8.16 -12.97
CA ASN A 142 41.17 -8.75 -12.07
C ASN A 142 41.69 -9.05 -10.65
N THR A 143 43.00 -8.91 -10.37
CA THR A 143 43.61 -9.18 -9.05
C THR A 143 44.38 -7.95 -8.55
N PRO A 144 43.76 -7.07 -7.73
CA PRO A 144 44.34 -5.77 -7.37
C PRO A 144 45.64 -5.86 -6.55
N ASP A 145 45.81 -6.90 -5.72
CA ASP A 145 47.00 -7.07 -4.89
C ASP A 145 48.22 -7.50 -5.73
N GLU A 146 48.04 -8.46 -6.64
CA GLU A 146 49.08 -8.89 -7.58
C GLU A 146 49.38 -7.79 -8.60
N LEU A 147 48.36 -7.06 -9.05
CA LEU A 147 48.53 -5.91 -9.93
C LEU A 147 49.39 -4.83 -9.26
N ASN A 148 49.18 -4.55 -7.97
CA ASN A 148 50.00 -3.60 -7.22
C ASN A 148 51.47 -4.03 -7.18
N GLU A 149 51.75 -5.30 -6.87
CA GLU A 149 53.11 -5.84 -6.82
C GLU A 149 53.79 -5.84 -8.20
N LYS A 150 53.08 -6.27 -9.26
CA LYS A 150 53.61 -6.34 -10.62
C LYS A 150 53.82 -4.96 -11.22
N LEU A 151 52.91 -4.00 -10.98
CA LEU A 151 53.10 -2.62 -11.40
C LEU A 151 54.26 -1.97 -10.64
N HIS A 152 54.40 -2.22 -9.34
CA HIS A 152 55.53 -1.71 -8.57
C HIS A 152 56.87 -2.21 -9.13
N ASN A 153 56.98 -3.52 -9.43
CA ASN A 153 58.17 -4.12 -10.01
C ASN A 153 58.48 -3.61 -11.44
N LEU A 154 57.45 -3.36 -12.24
CA LEU A 154 57.58 -2.82 -13.60
C LEU A 154 58.00 -1.35 -13.61
N VAL A 155 57.44 -0.53 -12.72
CA VAL A 155 57.89 0.87 -12.54
C VAL A 155 59.34 0.90 -12.04
N LYS A 156 59.71 -0.01 -11.12
CA LYS A 156 61.09 -0.15 -10.63
C LYS A 156 62.06 -0.56 -11.74
N SER A 157 61.66 -1.44 -12.68
CA SER A 157 62.52 -1.84 -13.80
C SER A 157 62.72 -0.71 -14.82
N TRP A 158 61.75 0.17 -15.00
CA TRP A 158 61.88 1.36 -15.86
C TRP A 158 62.79 2.43 -15.28
N LEU A 159 62.83 2.53 -13.95
CA LEU A 159 63.67 3.46 -13.21
C LEU A 159 65.11 2.93 -13.01
N GLN A 160 65.38 1.65 -13.28
CA GLN A 160 66.72 1.08 -13.21
C GLN A 160 67.51 1.30 -14.52
N PRO A 161 68.80 1.69 -14.46
CA PRO A 161 69.65 1.77 -15.65
C PRO A 161 69.93 0.36 -16.19
N ALA A 162 69.84 0.20 -17.51
CA ALA A 162 69.94 -1.08 -18.21
C ALA A 162 71.24 -1.85 -17.90
N ALA A 163 71.09 -3.01 -17.27
CA ALA A 163 72.07 -4.09 -17.32
C ALA A 163 71.35 -5.43 -17.51
N GLY A 164 71.13 -5.79 -18.78
CA GLY A 164 70.92 -7.17 -19.22
C GLY A 164 69.47 -7.69 -19.24
N GLN A 165 68.80 -7.62 -20.39
CA GLN A 165 67.69 -8.51 -20.77
C GLN A 165 67.54 -8.48 -22.30
N ALA A 166 68.25 -9.38 -22.98
CA ALA A 166 68.26 -9.52 -24.45
C ALA A 166 67.94 -10.96 -24.91
N ALA A 167 67.21 -11.76 -24.13
CA ALA A 167 66.97 -13.16 -24.48
C ALA A 167 65.58 -13.62 -24.05
N GLN A 168 64.57 -13.44 -24.91
CA GLN A 168 63.30 -14.20 -24.94
C GLN A 168 62.36 -13.68 -26.05
N ALA A 169 62.80 -13.81 -27.31
CA ALA A 169 61.98 -13.46 -28.48
C ALA A 169 61.72 -14.64 -29.44
N ASP A 170 62.25 -15.85 -29.19
CA ASP A 170 62.08 -17.00 -30.08
C ASP A 170 61.37 -18.15 -29.35
N ALA A 171 60.02 -18.20 -29.41
CA ALA A 171 59.28 -19.40 -29.00
C ALA A 171 57.83 -19.57 -29.53
N ASP A 172 57.28 -18.71 -30.40
CA ASP A 172 55.86 -18.83 -30.83
C ASP A 172 55.66 -18.86 -32.35
N THR A 173 56.27 -19.83 -33.05
CA THR A 173 55.97 -20.13 -34.46
C THR A 173 55.99 -21.63 -34.76
N ALA A 174 55.16 -22.42 -34.07
CA ALA A 174 54.81 -23.77 -34.51
C ALA A 174 53.56 -24.27 -33.79
N LEU A 175 52.37 -24.10 -34.39
CA LEU A 175 51.17 -24.95 -34.22
C LEU A 175 50.01 -24.39 -35.06
N ALA A 176 50.10 -24.56 -36.39
CA ALA A 176 48.95 -24.42 -37.29
C ALA A 176 49.15 -25.28 -38.54
N SER A 177 48.75 -26.56 -38.47
CA SER A 177 48.46 -27.34 -39.68
C SER A 177 47.54 -28.55 -39.40
N SER A 178 46.46 -28.59 -40.19
CA SER A 178 45.69 -29.73 -40.73
C SER A 178 44.76 -30.58 -39.84
N ALA A 179 43.45 -30.42 -40.06
CA ALA A 179 42.57 -31.48 -40.61
C ALA A 179 41.30 -30.84 -41.24
N PRO A 180 40.77 -31.35 -42.37
CA PRO A 180 39.66 -30.74 -43.10
C PRO A 180 38.28 -31.27 -42.63
N VAL A 181 37.29 -30.37 -42.54
CA VAL A 181 35.87 -30.68 -42.33
C VAL A 181 35.17 -30.72 -43.70
N PRO A 182 34.35 -31.74 -44.03
CA PRO A 182 33.59 -31.75 -45.28
C PRO A 182 32.40 -30.77 -45.20
N GLY A 183 32.17 -30.05 -46.30
CA GLY A 183 31.19 -28.96 -46.38
C GLY A 183 29.73 -29.41 -46.28
N PRO A 184 28.81 -28.47 -45.97
CA PRO A 184 27.38 -28.77 -45.92
C PRO A 184 26.82 -28.91 -47.33
N THR A 185 26.26 -30.08 -47.59
CA THR A 185 25.40 -30.38 -48.74
C THR A 185 24.13 -29.52 -48.68
N ALA A 186 23.99 -28.63 -49.67
CA ALA A 186 22.72 -28.05 -50.07
C ALA A 186 21.84 -29.14 -50.69
N ALA A 187 20.95 -29.75 -49.91
CA ALA A 187 19.80 -30.53 -50.36
C ALA A 187 19.00 -31.06 -49.14
N ALA A 188 18.32 -30.17 -48.39
CA ALA A 188 17.35 -30.58 -47.37
C ALA A 188 16.26 -29.53 -47.00
N ASP A 189 16.25 -28.33 -47.59
CA ASP A 189 15.42 -27.22 -47.05
C ASP A 189 14.00 -27.08 -47.62
N GLU A 190 13.56 -27.87 -48.61
CA GLU A 190 12.20 -27.70 -49.17
C GLU A 190 11.11 -28.56 -48.49
N ALA A 191 11.48 -29.52 -47.64
CA ALA A 191 10.52 -30.36 -46.91
C ALA A 191 10.24 -29.88 -45.46
N ASP A 192 11.12 -29.07 -44.87
CA ASP A 192 11.05 -28.61 -43.47
C ASP A 192 10.25 -27.30 -43.31
N ASP A 193 10.09 -26.52 -44.39
CA ASP A 193 9.43 -25.21 -44.36
C ASP A 193 7.89 -25.31 -44.27
N GLY A 194 7.31 -26.37 -44.86
CA GLY A 194 5.88 -26.66 -44.77
C GLY A 194 5.44 -27.06 -43.35
N ASP A 195 6.27 -27.85 -42.65
CA ASP A 195 6.00 -28.31 -41.29
C ASP A 195 6.12 -27.14 -40.29
N ARG A 196 7.10 -26.25 -40.49
CA ARG A 196 7.26 -25.01 -39.70
C ARG A 196 6.10 -24.03 -39.91
N CYS A 197 5.61 -23.87 -41.14
CA CYS A 197 4.46 -23.02 -41.45
C CYS A 197 3.18 -23.53 -40.77
N GLN A 198 3.01 -24.85 -40.67
CA GLN A 198 1.89 -25.47 -39.96
C GLN A 198 1.96 -25.21 -38.45
N VAL A 199 3.14 -25.37 -37.83
CA VAL A 199 3.34 -25.09 -36.40
C VAL A 199 3.04 -23.63 -36.06
N TRP A 200 3.47 -22.67 -36.89
CA TRP A 200 3.16 -21.26 -36.65
C TRP A 200 1.67 -20.92 -36.80
N LYS A 201 0.94 -21.59 -37.70
CA LYS A 201 -0.52 -21.44 -37.81
C LYS A 201 -1.22 -21.97 -36.56
N ASP A 202 -0.81 -23.12 -36.05
CA ASP A 202 -1.40 -23.71 -34.85
C ASP A 202 -1.14 -22.82 -33.62
N VAL A 203 0.08 -22.27 -33.48
CA VAL A 203 0.39 -21.30 -32.43
C VAL A 203 -0.45 -20.03 -32.59
N PHE A 204 -0.59 -19.51 -33.80
CA PHE A 204 -1.34 -18.29 -34.05
C PHE A 204 -2.85 -18.49 -33.83
N ASP A 205 -3.44 -19.59 -34.30
CA ASP A 205 -4.84 -19.94 -34.02
C ASP A 205 -5.08 -20.09 -32.52
N TYR A 206 -4.13 -20.71 -31.79
CA TYR A 206 -4.19 -20.81 -30.34
C TYR A 206 -4.17 -19.43 -29.67
N THR A 207 -3.29 -18.52 -30.10
CA THR A 207 -3.25 -17.16 -29.54
C THR A 207 -4.52 -16.35 -29.84
N LEU A 208 -5.09 -16.49 -31.03
CA LEU A 208 -6.35 -15.84 -31.38
C LEU A 208 -7.50 -16.39 -30.53
N LYS A 209 -7.64 -17.73 -30.48
CA LYS A 209 -8.72 -18.43 -29.79
C LYS A 209 -8.71 -18.22 -28.28
N PHE A 210 -7.55 -18.28 -27.64
CA PHE A 210 -7.47 -18.18 -26.18
C PHE A 210 -7.11 -16.77 -25.68
N GLY A 211 -6.53 -15.92 -26.52
CA GLY A 211 -6.15 -14.55 -26.16
C GLY A 211 -7.21 -13.51 -26.51
N ILE A 212 -7.79 -13.58 -27.71
CA ILE A 212 -8.65 -12.52 -28.26
C ILE A 212 -10.13 -12.89 -28.16
N GLU A 213 -10.52 -14.12 -28.52
CA GLU A 213 -11.92 -14.58 -28.49
C GLU A 213 -12.64 -14.30 -27.15
N PRO A 214 -12.03 -14.55 -25.96
CA PRO A 214 -12.68 -14.29 -24.67
C PRO A 214 -12.90 -12.79 -24.38
N ARG A 215 -12.13 -11.90 -25.02
CA ARG A 215 -12.25 -10.44 -24.85
C ARG A 215 -13.32 -9.82 -25.75
N LEU A 216 -13.78 -10.56 -26.77
CA LEU A 216 -14.79 -10.10 -27.73
C LEU A 216 -16.23 -10.42 -27.31
N VAL A 217 -16.44 -11.06 -26.15
CA VAL A 217 -17.77 -11.49 -25.64
C VAL A 217 -18.77 -10.33 -25.60
N HIS A 218 -18.30 -9.11 -25.34
CA HIS A 218 -19.14 -7.92 -25.25
C HIS A 218 -19.29 -7.14 -26.58
N TYR A 219 -18.63 -7.58 -27.66
CA TYR A 219 -18.58 -6.89 -28.96
C TYR A 219 -18.95 -7.83 -30.13
N PRO A 220 -20.26 -8.05 -30.39
CA PRO A 220 -20.71 -9.03 -31.38
C PRO A 220 -20.23 -8.74 -32.82
N GLU A 221 -20.10 -7.46 -33.20
CA GLU A 221 -19.60 -7.06 -34.53
C GLU A 221 -18.12 -7.42 -34.73
N LEU A 222 -17.30 -7.27 -33.69
CA LEU A 222 -15.89 -7.66 -33.71
C LEU A 222 -15.71 -9.18 -33.66
N SER A 223 -16.62 -9.91 -32.98
CA SER A 223 -16.63 -11.37 -32.96
C SER A 223 -16.87 -11.98 -34.34
N GLN A 224 -17.71 -11.34 -35.16
CA GLN A 224 -17.97 -11.78 -36.53
C GLN A 224 -16.71 -11.60 -37.41
N HIS A 225 -16.10 -10.41 -37.37
CA HIS A 225 -14.85 -10.15 -38.09
C HIS A 225 -13.65 -10.99 -37.61
N PHE A 226 -13.61 -11.31 -36.32
CA PHE A 226 -12.63 -12.24 -35.76
C PHE A 226 -12.82 -13.66 -36.32
N SER A 227 -14.06 -14.13 -36.42
CA SER A 227 -14.38 -15.44 -37.01
C SER A 227 -14.00 -15.49 -38.50
N ASP A 228 -14.27 -14.42 -39.26
CA ASP A 228 -13.87 -14.32 -40.67
C ASP A 228 -12.34 -14.36 -40.83
N THR A 229 -11.62 -13.63 -39.97
CA THR A 229 -10.14 -13.62 -39.96
C THR A 229 -9.59 -14.99 -39.58
N ARG A 230 -10.20 -15.68 -38.62
CA ARG A 230 -9.80 -17.03 -38.20
C ARG A 230 -10.05 -18.09 -39.27
N ASN A 231 -11.15 -17.98 -40.00
CA ASN A 231 -11.44 -18.84 -41.16
C ASN A 231 -10.42 -18.60 -42.29
N ALA A 232 -10.01 -17.35 -42.52
CA ALA A 232 -8.98 -17.00 -43.51
C ALA A 232 -7.59 -17.54 -43.14
N LEU A 233 -7.26 -17.67 -41.85
CA LEU A 233 -6.01 -18.29 -41.37
C LEU A 233 -5.91 -19.76 -41.78
N GLY A 234 -7.03 -20.49 -41.77
CA GLY A 234 -7.09 -21.90 -42.17
C GLY A 234 -6.85 -22.15 -43.66
N SER A 235 -7.01 -21.13 -44.51
CA SER A 235 -6.83 -21.22 -45.97
C SER A 235 -5.43 -20.83 -46.48
N ILE A 236 -4.49 -20.48 -45.58
CA ILE A 236 -3.13 -20.09 -45.97
C ILE A 236 -2.33 -21.34 -46.29
N HIS A 237 -1.85 -21.51 -47.52
CA HIS A 237 -0.98 -22.63 -47.87
C HIS A 237 0.37 -22.16 -48.47
N ASN A 238 0.42 -20.95 -49.04
CA ASN A 238 1.62 -20.38 -49.66
C ASN A 238 1.97 -18.99 -49.11
N SER A 239 3.22 -18.53 -49.33
CA SER A 239 3.68 -17.17 -48.95
C SER A 239 2.83 -16.04 -49.58
N HIS A 240 2.16 -16.31 -50.72
CA HIS A 240 1.27 -15.34 -51.38
C HIS A 240 -0.10 -15.21 -50.69
N ASP A 241 -0.55 -16.24 -49.97
CA ASP A 241 -1.80 -16.19 -49.21
C ASP A 241 -1.62 -15.35 -47.93
N VAL A 242 -0.39 -15.29 -47.40
CA VAL A 242 -0.01 -14.43 -46.26
C VAL A 242 -0.15 -12.95 -46.62
N ASP A 243 0.19 -12.55 -47.85
CA ASP A 243 0.06 -11.17 -48.34
C ASP A 243 -1.40 -10.71 -48.40
N ASN A 244 -2.34 -11.63 -48.63
CA ASN A 244 -3.79 -11.35 -48.64
C ASN A 244 -4.40 -11.37 -47.23
N PHE A 245 -3.83 -12.15 -46.32
CA PHE A 245 -4.28 -12.26 -44.92
C PHE A 245 -3.86 -11.07 -44.06
N PHE A 246 -2.63 -10.56 -44.24
CA PHE A 246 -2.08 -9.49 -43.41
C PHE A 246 -2.94 -8.20 -43.39
N PRO A 247 -3.51 -7.72 -44.52
CA PRO A 247 -4.43 -6.58 -44.51
C PRO A 247 -5.71 -6.83 -43.70
N GLN A 248 -6.25 -8.05 -43.72
CA GLN A 248 -7.46 -8.41 -42.97
C GLN A 248 -7.17 -8.43 -41.46
N LEU A 249 -6.07 -9.07 -41.06
CA LEU A 249 -5.60 -9.07 -39.68
C LEU A 249 -5.32 -7.64 -39.19
N ARG A 250 -4.66 -6.81 -39.99
CA ARG A 250 -4.37 -5.42 -39.66
C ARG A 250 -5.65 -4.59 -39.47
N SER A 251 -6.63 -4.75 -40.35
CA SER A 251 -7.94 -4.08 -40.22
C SER A 251 -8.65 -4.49 -38.92
N PHE A 252 -8.63 -5.77 -38.60
CA PHE A 252 -9.19 -6.28 -37.34
C PHE A 252 -8.46 -5.71 -36.10
N LEU A 253 -7.13 -5.71 -36.09
CA LEU A 253 -6.32 -5.19 -34.97
C LEU A 253 -6.54 -3.68 -34.77
N ILE A 254 -6.63 -2.89 -35.84
CA ILE A 254 -6.92 -1.45 -35.76
C ILE A 254 -8.31 -1.21 -35.15
N ARG A 255 -9.32 -1.99 -35.54
CA ARG A 255 -10.67 -1.88 -34.97
C ARG A 255 -10.70 -2.29 -33.50
N LEU A 256 -9.94 -3.32 -33.13
CA LEU A 256 -9.80 -3.74 -31.73
C LEU A 256 -9.12 -2.66 -30.88
N GLU A 257 -8.10 -2.00 -31.42
CA GLU A 257 -7.43 -0.87 -30.77
C GLU A 257 -8.37 0.33 -30.60
N LEU A 258 -9.13 0.69 -31.64
CA LEU A 258 -10.14 1.75 -31.56
C LEU A 258 -11.19 1.46 -30.47
N GLN A 259 -11.67 0.22 -30.39
CA GLN A 259 -12.62 -0.18 -29.36
C GLN A 259 -12.03 -0.07 -27.96
N SER A 260 -10.77 -0.50 -27.77
CA SER A 260 -10.08 -0.36 -26.49
C SER A 260 -9.92 1.10 -26.06
N GLN A 261 -9.69 2.02 -27.01
CA GLN A 261 -9.63 3.46 -26.73
C GLN A 261 -10.99 4.04 -26.35
N ASP A 262 -12.07 3.57 -26.98
CA ASP A 262 -13.43 3.99 -26.64
C ASP A 262 -13.85 3.49 -25.25
N ASP A 263 -13.45 2.27 -24.87
CA ASP A 263 -13.68 1.74 -23.52
C ASP A 263 -12.93 2.57 -22.46
N GLU A 264 -11.68 2.94 -22.72
CA GLU A 264 -10.89 3.82 -21.83
C GLU A 264 -11.53 5.21 -21.67
N ARG A 265 -12.06 5.77 -22.77
CA ARG A 265 -12.84 7.02 -22.74
C ARG A 265 -14.13 6.89 -21.95
N LEU A 266 -14.85 5.78 -22.08
CA LEU A 266 -16.07 5.52 -21.30
C LEU A 266 -15.79 5.43 -19.81
N VAL A 267 -14.75 4.68 -19.41
CA VAL A 267 -14.34 4.58 -18.00
C VAL A 267 -13.94 5.95 -17.45
N THR A 268 -13.18 6.72 -18.22
CA THR A 268 -12.79 8.09 -17.84
C THR A 268 -14.01 9.01 -17.72
N GLY A 269 -14.94 8.94 -18.67
CA GLY A 269 -16.18 9.72 -18.68
C GLY A 269 -17.09 9.41 -17.48
N LEU A 270 -17.28 8.13 -17.17
CA LEU A 270 -18.03 7.68 -15.99
C LEU A 270 -17.36 8.13 -14.68
N SER A 271 -16.03 8.07 -14.62
CA SER A 271 -15.27 8.52 -13.44
C SER A 271 -15.44 10.02 -13.21
N ASN A 272 -15.37 10.83 -14.26
CA ASN A 272 -15.61 12.27 -14.17
C ASN A 272 -17.05 12.59 -13.72
N LEU A 273 -18.04 11.86 -14.24
CA LEU A 273 -19.44 12.05 -13.86
C LEU A 273 -19.66 11.68 -12.38
N MET A 274 -19.05 10.59 -11.92
CA MET A 274 -19.06 10.17 -10.52
C MET A 274 -18.39 11.22 -9.62
N GLN A 275 -17.27 11.79 -10.07
CA GLN A 275 -16.54 12.82 -9.33
C GLN A 275 -17.38 14.10 -9.17
N LEU A 276 -18.11 14.52 -10.22
CA LEU A 276 -19.05 15.64 -10.15
C LEU A 276 -20.22 15.37 -9.19
N MET A 277 -20.78 14.16 -9.24
CA MET A 277 -21.84 13.73 -8.30
C MET A 277 -21.35 13.79 -6.85
N LEU A 278 -20.16 13.26 -6.57
CA LEU A 278 -19.55 13.29 -5.24
C LEU A 278 -19.23 14.72 -4.79
N GLN A 279 -18.74 15.58 -5.69
CA GLN A 279 -18.51 16.99 -5.39
C GLN A 279 -19.79 17.72 -4.98
N ASN A 280 -20.89 17.49 -5.69
CA ASN A 280 -22.20 18.06 -5.35
C ASN A 280 -22.66 17.59 -3.95
N VAL A 281 -22.50 16.31 -3.65
CA VAL A 281 -22.82 15.75 -2.34
C VAL A 281 -21.95 16.36 -1.22
N ALA A 282 -20.67 16.60 -1.48
CA ALA A 282 -19.78 17.26 -0.52
C ALA A 282 -20.20 18.72 -0.26
N GLU A 283 -20.57 19.47 -1.30
CA GLU A 283 -21.03 20.86 -1.17
C GLU A 283 -22.35 20.99 -0.41
N LEU A 284 -23.25 20.01 -0.54
CA LEU A 284 -24.52 19.98 0.21
C LEU A 284 -24.33 19.69 1.70
N ASN A 285 -23.22 19.04 2.08
CA ASN A 285 -22.96 18.53 3.43
C ASN A 285 -21.77 19.21 4.13
N GLN A 286 -21.54 20.50 3.83
CA GLN A 286 -20.37 21.26 4.34
C GLN A 286 -20.20 21.25 5.87
N SER A 287 -21.26 21.01 6.63
CA SER A 287 -21.23 20.94 8.10
C SER A 287 -20.70 19.62 8.67
N ASP A 288 -20.62 18.53 7.89
CA ASP A 288 -20.19 17.22 8.38
C ASP A 288 -18.76 16.88 7.90
N SER A 289 -17.78 17.14 8.77
CA SER A 289 -16.35 16.89 8.49
C SER A 289 -16.05 15.42 8.18
N TYR A 290 -16.83 14.47 8.73
CA TYR A 290 -16.66 13.04 8.46
C TYR A 290 -17.09 12.70 7.03
N LEU A 291 -18.27 13.18 6.60
CA LEU A 291 -18.77 12.95 5.25
C LEU A 291 -17.88 13.62 4.19
N VAL A 292 -17.41 14.84 4.45
CA VAL A 292 -16.46 15.54 3.56
C VAL A 292 -15.15 14.76 3.44
N GLY A 293 -14.64 14.20 4.54
CA GLY A 293 -13.43 13.36 4.53
C GLY A 293 -13.61 12.06 3.74
N GLN A 294 -14.74 11.36 3.92
CA GLN A 294 -15.06 10.14 3.18
C GLN A 294 -15.20 10.41 1.67
N ILE A 295 -15.90 11.49 1.30
CA ILE A 295 -16.07 11.88 -0.11
C ILE A 295 -14.74 12.27 -0.74
N SER A 296 -13.87 12.98 -0.01
CA SER A 296 -12.52 13.31 -0.46
C SER A 296 -11.68 12.04 -0.72
N GLY A 297 -11.83 11.02 0.12
CA GLY A 297 -11.23 9.70 -0.10
C GLY A 297 -11.72 9.04 -1.39
N LEU A 298 -13.02 9.09 -1.66
CA LEU A 298 -13.62 8.54 -2.88
C LEU A 298 -13.16 9.28 -4.14
N GLN A 299 -13.06 10.61 -4.08
CA GLN A 299 -12.54 11.42 -5.18
C GLN A 299 -11.07 11.08 -5.47
N GLN A 300 -10.27 10.80 -4.44
CA GLN A 300 -8.88 10.40 -4.61
C GLN A 300 -8.73 9.03 -5.28
N ILE A 301 -9.66 8.11 -5.04
CA ILE A 301 -9.71 6.80 -5.71
C ILE A 301 -10.11 6.98 -7.18
N LEU A 302 -11.12 7.80 -7.46
CA LEU A 302 -11.59 8.07 -8.83
C LEU A 302 -10.60 8.86 -9.68
N ALA A 303 -9.72 9.65 -9.05
CA ALA A 303 -8.68 10.41 -9.75
C ALA A 303 -7.50 9.55 -10.22
N GLN A 304 -7.44 8.25 -9.86
CA GLN A 304 -6.35 7.38 -10.28
C GLN A 304 -6.51 6.95 -11.75
N PRO A 305 -5.41 6.89 -12.52
CA PRO A 305 -5.47 6.61 -13.97
C PRO A 305 -5.95 5.19 -14.30
N ASN A 306 -5.75 4.22 -13.40
CA ASN A 306 -6.15 2.84 -13.61
C ASN A 306 -7.05 2.38 -12.44
N ILE A 307 -8.36 2.56 -12.59
CA ILE A 307 -9.34 2.09 -11.60
C ILE A 307 -9.45 0.57 -11.68
N SER A 308 -9.01 -0.11 -10.64
CA SER A 308 -9.15 -1.56 -10.51
C SER A 308 -10.56 -1.92 -10.04
N ILE A 309 -10.99 -3.17 -10.28
CA ILE A 309 -12.27 -3.67 -9.75
C ILE A 309 -12.33 -3.62 -8.22
N GLN A 310 -11.18 -3.73 -7.53
CA GLN A 310 -11.10 -3.61 -6.07
C GLN A 310 -11.42 -2.18 -5.63
N HIS A 311 -10.88 -1.18 -6.35
CA HIS A 311 -11.22 0.23 -6.13
C HIS A 311 -12.72 0.47 -6.32
N ILE A 312 -13.36 -0.18 -7.30
CA ILE A 312 -14.82 -0.09 -7.52
C ILE A 312 -15.60 -0.65 -6.32
N TYR A 313 -15.23 -1.82 -5.79
CA TYR A 313 -15.93 -2.37 -4.61
C TYR A 313 -15.71 -1.52 -3.36
N GLN A 314 -14.52 -0.97 -3.18
CA GLN A 314 -14.24 -0.04 -2.09
C GLN A 314 -15.04 1.25 -2.24
N LEU A 315 -15.16 1.78 -3.46
CA LEU A 315 -16.04 2.89 -3.81
C LEU A 315 -17.50 2.55 -3.47
N GLU A 316 -17.98 1.37 -3.85
CA GLU A 316 -19.35 0.92 -3.58
C GLU A 316 -19.65 0.81 -2.07
N ALA A 317 -18.75 0.19 -1.30
CA ALA A 317 -18.89 0.06 0.14
C ALA A 317 -18.91 1.42 0.84
N SER A 318 -17.98 2.30 0.47
CA SER A 318 -17.88 3.65 1.03
C SER A 318 -19.09 4.50 0.64
N LEU A 319 -19.59 4.37 -0.60
CA LEU A 319 -20.81 5.05 -1.05
C LEU A 319 -22.04 4.56 -0.26
N LYS A 320 -22.15 3.25 -0.01
CA LYS A 320 -23.23 2.70 0.83
C LYS A 320 -23.19 3.27 2.26
N GLU A 321 -22.00 3.44 2.83
CA GLU A 321 -21.84 4.04 4.15
C GLU A 321 -22.26 5.51 4.15
N VAL A 322 -21.84 6.28 3.14
CA VAL A 322 -22.27 7.68 2.94
C VAL A 322 -23.79 7.77 2.80
N ILE A 323 -24.40 6.91 1.98
CA ILE A 323 -25.86 6.86 1.79
C ILE A 323 -26.57 6.52 3.11
N HIS A 324 -26.05 5.55 3.86
CA HIS A 324 -26.64 5.17 5.14
C HIS A 324 -26.58 6.33 6.16
N LYS A 325 -25.42 6.98 6.28
CA LYS A 325 -25.23 8.16 7.13
C LYS A 325 -26.17 9.31 6.74
N GLN A 326 -26.26 9.64 5.44
CA GLN A 326 -27.23 10.63 4.95
C GLN A 326 -28.67 10.24 5.27
N GLY A 327 -29.00 8.95 5.18
CA GLY A 327 -30.30 8.42 5.56
C GLY A 327 -30.62 8.67 7.04
N THR A 328 -29.66 8.40 7.94
CA THR A 328 -29.82 8.65 9.38
C THR A 328 -29.95 10.13 9.71
N LEU A 329 -29.13 10.98 9.09
CA LEU A 329 -29.18 12.44 9.25
C LEU A 329 -30.54 12.98 8.78
N LYS A 330 -30.98 12.58 7.59
CA LYS A 330 -32.30 12.96 7.08
C LYS A 330 -33.42 12.53 8.02
N HIS A 331 -33.35 11.31 8.55
CA HIS A 331 -34.35 10.82 9.50
C HIS A 331 -34.34 11.64 10.80
N SER A 332 -33.17 11.95 11.35
CA SER A 332 -33.07 12.79 12.55
C SER A 332 -33.57 14.22 12.32
N LEU A 333 -33.38 14.77 11.12
CA LEU A 333 -33.86 16.09 10.75
C LEU A 333 -35.38 16.07 10.58
N ASP A 334 -35.93 15.06 9.90
CA ASP A 334 -37.37 14.85 9.78
C ASP A 334 -38.03 14.66 11.16
N GLU A 335 -37.40 13.90 12.05
CA GLU A 335 -37.86 13.68 13.43
C GLU A 335 -37.81 14.96 14.26
N ALA A 336 -36.71 15.71 14.21
CA ALA A 336 -36.58 17.01 14.87
C ALA A 336 -37.63 18.01 14.35
N THR A 337 -37.85 18.05 13.03
CA THR A 337 -38.85 18.94 12.41
C THR A 337 -40.27 18.54 12.80
N SER A 338 -40.55 17.23 12.89
CA SER A 338 -41.82 16.69 13.35
C SER A 338 -42.07 17.01 14.84
N SER A 339 -41.05 16.81 15.68
CA SER A 339 -41.08 17.18 17.10
C SER A 339 -41.34 18.68 17.28
N LEU A 340 -40.67 19.52 16.48
CA LEU A 340 -40.84 20.97 16.53
C LEU A 340 -42.23 21.40 16.05
N ARG A 341 -42.82 20.74 15.05
CA ARG A 341 -44.24 20.94 14.68
C ARG A 341 -45.18 20.55 15.82
N ALA A 342 -44.99 19.38 16.42
CA ALA A 342 -45.83 18.93 17.54
C ALA A 342 -45.75 19.88 18.74
N LEU A 343 -44.56 20.41 19.05
CA LEU A 343 -44.36 21.44 20.07
C LEU A 343 -45.06 22.75 19.69
N LEU A 344 -44.97 23.17 18.43
CA LEU A 344 -45.67 24.36 17.92
C LEU A 344 -47.19 24.21 17.99
N ASP A 345 -47.74 23.07 17.61
CA ASP A 345 -49.18 22.80 17.69
C ASP A 345 -49.66 22.85 19.15
N THR A 346 -48.93 22.19 20.05
CA THR A 346 -49.21 22.24 21.49
C THR A 346 -49.14 23.67 22.03
N PHE A 347 -48.18 24.46 21.56
CA PHE A 347 -48.03 25.86 21.95
C PHE A 347 -49.17 26.73 21.41
N LEU A 348 -49.58 26.53 20.15
CA LEU A 348 -50.68 27.25 19.51
C LEU A 348 -52.02 26.93 20.17
N ASP A 349 -52.29 25.67 20.52
CA ASP A 349 -53.49 25.26 21.25
C ASP A 349 -53.55 25.93 22.64
N LYS A 350 -52.40 25.99 23.35
CA LYS A 350 -52.30 26.68 24.64
C LYS A 350 -52.50 28.20 24.50
N LEU A 351 -51.96 28.82 23.46
CA LEU A 351 -52.19 30.24 23.15
C LEU A 351 -53.66 30.52 22.83
N SER A 352 -54.31 29.63 22.10
CA SER A 352 -55.74 29.73 21.75
C SER A 352 -56.62 29.66 23.01
N LEU A 353 -56.35 28.71 23.92
CA LEU A 353 -57.02 28.62 25.23
C LEU A 353 -56.83 29.90 26.06
N MET A 354 -55.62 30.45 26.09
CA MET A 354 -55.33 31.70 26.81
C MET A 354 -56.06 32.90 26.20
N SER A 355 -56.09 33.01 24.86
CA SER A 355 -56.80 34.08 24.16
C SER A 355 -58.31 34.00 24.38
N SER A 356 -58.90 32.80 24.38
CA SER A 356 -60.31 32.56 24.69
C SER A 356 -60.64 32.96 26.13
N SER A 357 -59.87 32.48 27.11
CA SER A 357 -60.08 32.82 28.52
C SER A 357 -59.95 34.33 28.77
N THR A 358 -59.01 34.98 28.10
CA THR A 358 -58.82 36.44 28.20
C THR A 358 -59.99 37.20 27.56
N GLY A 359 -60.49 36.72 26.42
CA GLY A 359 -61.68 37.28 25.76
C GLY A 359 -62.95 37.15 26.61
N ASP A 360 -63.19 35.97 27.20
CA ASP A 360 -64.32 35.72 28.10
C ASP A 360 -64.26 36.61 29.34
N PHE A 361 -63.06 36.83 29.90
CA PHE A 361 -62.85 37.77 30.99
C PHE A 361 -63.14 39.21 30.57
N GLN A 362 -62.66 39.64 29.39
CA GLN A 362 -62.95 40.96 28.84
C GLN A 362 -64.45 41.20 28.66
N GLN A 363 -65.20 40.19 28.22
CA GLN A 363 -66.65 40.25 28.05
C GLN A 363 -67.38 40.34 29.40
N ARG A 364 -66.99 39.54 30.40
CA ARG A 364 -67.50 39.66 31.77
C ARG A 364 -67.21 41.03 32.37
N LEU A 365 -66.01 41.56 32.15
CA LEU A 365 -65.60 42.88 32.64
C LEU A 365 -66.43 44.00 32.00
N HIS A 366 -66.78 43.86 30.72
CA HIS A 366 -67.72 44.75 30.07
C HIS A 366 -69.14 44.66 30.68
N SER A 367 -69.65 43.46 30.93
CA SER A 367 -70.95 43.25 31.60
C SER A 367 -70.97 43.84 33.02
N HIS A 368 -69.90 43.64 33.79
CA HIS A 368 -69.77 44.24 35.12
C HIS A 368 -69.74 45.76 35.04
N SER A 369 -69.03 46.34 34.06
CA SER A 369 -69.01 47.80 33.84
C SER A 369 -70.38 48.35 33.44
N GLU A 370 -71.18 47.63 32.66
CA GLU A 370 -72.55 48.03 32.31
C GLU A 370 -73.50 47.95 33.51
N SER A 371 -73.44 46.86 34.28
CA SER A 371 -74.22 46.73 35.52
C SER A 371 -73.88 47.83 36.52
N ILE A 372 -72.59 48.17 36.70
CA ILE A 372 -72.16 49.27 37.58
C ILE A 372 -72.73 50.63 37.12
N ARG A 373 -72.86 50.87 35.81
CA ARG A 373 -73.44 52.12 35.27
C ARG A 373 -74.97 52.18 35.39
N GLY A 374 -75.64 51.04 35.28
CA GLY A 374 -77.11 50.96 35.28
C GLY A 374 -77.74 50.88 36.67
N THR A 375 -76.97 50.52 37.70
CA THR A 375 -77.48 50.27 39.05
C THR A 375 -77.59 51.56 39.88
N GLN A 376 -78.75 51.76 40.51
CA GLN A 376 -78.99 52.82 41.52
C GLN A 376 -79.04 52.28 42.96
N ASP A 377 -78.90 50.96 43.14
CA ASP A 377 -78.93 50.27 44.43
C ASP A 377 -77.51 49.91 44.91
N VAL A 378 -77.14 50.40 46.08
CA VAL A 378 -75.81 50.18 46.69
C VAL A 378 -75.56 48.69 46.97
N ASN A 379 -76.60 47.90 47.25
CA ASN A 379 -76.43 46.47 47.52
C ASN A 379 -76.04 45.70 46.24
N GLN A 380 -76.70 45.98 45.12
CA GLN A 380 -76.36 45.40 43.81
C GLN A 380 -74.96 45.82 43.33
N LEU A 381 -74.52 47.02 43.71
CA LEU A 381 -73.18 47.52 43.39
C LEU A 381 -72.09 46.78 44.19
N ASN A 382 -72.40 46.41 45.44
CA ASN A 382 -71.52 45.59 46.27
C ASN A 382 -71.43 44.15 45.73
N ASP A 383 -72.54 43.57 45.29
CA ASP A 383 -72.58 42.22 44.70
C ASP A 383 -71.77 42.14 43.39
N THR A 384 -71.92 43.14 42.50
CA THR A 384 -71.14 43.23 41.26
C THR A 384 -69.65 43.46 41.50
N LEU A 385 -69.27 44.26 42.50
CA LEU A 385 -67.86 44.42 42.91
C LEU A 385 -67.27 43.11 43.46
N GLN A 386 -68.03 42.34 44.26
CA GLN A 386 -67.58 41.03 44.74
C GLN A 386 -67.37 40.04 43.59
N LEU A 387 -68.29 40.01 42.62
CA LEU A 387 -68.17 39.19 41.41
C LEU A 387 -66.94 39.60 40.57
N LEU A 388 -66.71 40.90 40.37
CA LEU A 388 -65.55 41.40 39.63
C LEU A 388 -64.24 41.04 40.33
N LEU A 389 -64.15 41.21 41.65
CA LEU A 389 -62.96 40.83 42.42
C LEU A 389 -62.68 39.32 42.34
N SER A 390 -63.73 38.49 42.39
CA SER A 390 -63.64 37.04 42.22
C SER A 390 -63.16 36.64 40.82
N ASP A 391 -63.77 37.20 39.77
CA ASP A 391 -63.36 36.97 38.37
C ASP A 391 -61.91 37.42 38.13
N THR A 392 -61.50 38.55 38.72
CA THR A 392 -60.13 39.08 38.59
C THR A 392 -59.12 38.17 39.30
N ALA A 393 -59.44 37.66 40.49
CA ALA A 393 -58.60 36.72 41.21
C ALA A 393 -58.46 35.38 40.48
N ASN A 394 -59.54 34.87 39.88
CA ASN A 394 -59.52 33.67 39.06
C ASN A 394 -58.67 33.86 37.79
N MET A 395 -58.80 35.02 37.12
CA MET A 395 -58.00 35.35 35.94
C MET A 395 -56.50 35.49 36.28
N GLN A 396 -56.17 36.09 37.41
CA GLN A 396 -54.78 36.22 37.87
C GLN A 396 -54.16 34.85 38.16
N THR A 397 -54.94 33.92 38.73
CA THR A 397 -54.51 32.54 38.95
C THR A 397 -54.23 31.82 37.63
N ASN A 398 -55.18 31.88 36.69
CA ASN A 398 -55.04 31.25 35.36
C ASN A 398 -53.85 31.81 34.55
N LEU A 399 -53.62 33.13 34.61
CA LEU A 399 -52.46 33.78 33.97
C LEU A 399 -51.14 33.34 34.61
N SER A 400 -51.09 33.25 35.94
CA SER A 400 -49.90 32.83 36.66
C SER A 400 -49.54 31.37 36.35
N GLU A 401 -50.54 30.49 36.27
CA GLU A 401 -50.35 29.09 35.89
C GLU A 401 -49.86 28.96 34.43
N SER A 402 -50.54 29.62 33.49
CA SER A 402 -50.12 29.63 32.07
C SER A 402 -48.71 30.19 31.87
N HIS A 403 -48.36 31.26 32.59
CA HIS A 403 -47.02 31.84 32.54
C HIS A 403 -45.95 30.89 33.12
N GLY A 404 -46.29 30.16 34.19
CA GLY A 404 -45.42 29.13 34.76
C GLY A 404 -45.16 27.98 33.78
N GLU A 405 -46.19 27.50 33.09
CA GLU A 405 -46.06 26.45 32.09
C GLU A 405 -45.25 26.89 30.86
N LEU A 406 -45.40 28.13 30.41
CA LEU A 406 -44.62 28.70 29.31
C LEU A 406 -43.12 28.78 29.63
N LEU A 407 -42.80 29.17 30.86
CA LEU A 407 -41.42 29.15 31.34
C LEU A 407 -40.85 27.72 31.37
N ALA A 408 -41.65 26.74 31.79
CA ALA A 408 -41.24 25.34 31.79
C ALA A 408 -40.95 24.81 30.37
N ALA A 409 -41.86 25.03 29.42
CA ALA A 409 -41.67 24.61 28.03
C ALA A 409 -40.47 25.30 27.37
N ARG A 410 -40.27 26.60 27.64
CA ARG A 410 -39.09 27.34 27.15
C ARG A 410 -37.79 26.75 27.70
N ASN A 411 -37.76 26.38 28.97
CA ASN A 411 -36.58 25.78 29.59
C ASN A 411 -36.29 24.38 29.03
N GLU A 412 -37.33 23.60 28.74
CA GLU A 412 -37.20 22.28 28.13
C GLU A 412 -36.56 22.38 26.74
N VAL A 413 -37.07 23.27 25.87
CA VAL A 413 -36.49 23.54 24.55
C VAL A 413 -35.04 24.00 24.65
N HIS A 414 -34.74 24.90 25.60
CA HIS A 414 -33.37 25.39 25.78
C HIS A 414 -32.40 24.29 26.23
N SER A 415 -32.86 23.41 27.14
CA SER A 415 -32.08 22.27 27.60
C SER A 415 -31.82 21.24 26.50
N ALA A 416 -32.82 20.98 25.64
CA ALA A 416 -32.68 20.10 24.49
C ALA A 416 -31.67 20.66 23.47
N GLN A 417 -31.71 21.96 23.19
CA GLN A 417 -30.72 22.63 22.33
C GLN A 417 -29.30 22.53 22.89
N GLN A 418 -29.10 22.76 24.19
CA GLN A 418 -27.79 22.58 24.82
C GLN A 418 -27.31 21.14 24.72
N ARG A 419 -28.18 20.16 24.94
CA ARG A 419 -27.84 18.74 24.86
C ARG A 419 -27.41 18.32 23.46
N ILE A 420 -28.09 18.82 22.43
CA ILE A 420 -27.74 18.57 21.03
C ILE A 420 -26.33 19.13 20.74
N SER A 421 -26.07 20.38 21.12
CA SER A 421 -24.76 21.00 20.90
C SER A 421 -23.61 20.29 21.65
N GLU A 422 -23.85 19.83 22.88
CA GLU A 422 -22.87 19.03 23.63
C GLU A 422 -22.57 17.69 22.95
N LEU A 423 -23.60 17.00 22.45
CA LEU A 423 -23.44 15.74 21.74
C LEU A 423 -22.70 15.92 20.42
N GLU A 424 -23.00 16.98 19.66
CA GLU A 424 -22.29 17.33 18.43
C GLU A 424 -20.79 17.53 18.69
N HIS A 425 -20.43 18.35 19.68
CA HIS A 425 -19.03 18.57 20.04
C HIS A 425 -18.33 17.32 20.59
N ALA A 426 -19.02 16.50 21.38
CA ALA A 426 -18.46 15.25 21.89
C ALA A 426 -18.19 14.24 20.78
N LEU A 427 -19.07 14.16 19.79
CA LEU A 427 -18.95 13.27 18.64
C LEU A 427 -17.81 13.72 17.71
N GLU A 428 -17.67 15.03 17.51
CA GLU A 428 -16.57 15.64 16.75
C GLU A 428 -15.21 15.41 17.43
N ALA A 429 -15.15 15.57 18.76
CA ALA A 429 -13.95 15.29 19.55
C ALA A 429 -13.60 13.80 19.63
N ALA A 430 -14.60 12.91 19.66
CA ALA A 430 -14.40 11.46 19.64
C ALA A 430 -13.91 10.99 18.26
N SER A 431 -14.53 11.47 17.18
CA SER A 431 -14.11 11.19 15.80
C SER A 431 -12.67 11.66 15.54
N ALA A 432 -12.28 12.83 16.05
CA ALA A 432 -10.91 13.33 15.97
C ALA A 432 -9.89 12.53 16.80
N LYS A 433 -10.33 11.77 17.81
CA LYS A 433 -9.46 11.01 18.74
C LYS A 433 -9.29 9.54 18.39
N ILE A 434 -10.13 8.98 17.52
CA ILE A 434 -10.01 7.57 17.13
C ILE A 434 -8.88 7.47 16.10
N LYS A 435 -7.68 7.14 16.60
CA LYS A 435 -6.47 6.90 15.79
C LYS A 435 -6.38 5.45 15.30
N GLU A 436 -7.32 4.62 15.70
CA GLU A 436 -7.33 3.18 15.46
C GLU A 436 -8.52 2.81 14.56
N ASP A 437 -8.28 1.86 13.66
CA ASP A 437 -9.30 1.23 12.84
C ASP A 437 -10.16 0.31 13.72
N GLN A 438 -11.48 0.46 13.65
CA GLN A 438 -12.39 -0.25 14.56
C GLN A 438 -12.49 -1.76 14.28
N LEU A 439 -12.18 -2.18 13.04
CA LEU A 439 -12.26 -3.57 12.63
C LEU A 439 -11.02 -4.36 13.08
N THR A 440 -9.84 -3.73 13.02
CA THR A 440 -8.54 -4.40 13.24
C THR A 440 -7.83 -3.97 14.53
N GLY A 441 -8.19 -2.83 15.11
CA GLY A 441 -7.48 -2.22 16.25
C GLY A 441 -6.10 -1.66 15.89
N ALA A 442 -5.68 -1.75 14.62
CA ALA A 442 -4.44 -1.14 14.13
C ALA A 442 -4.62 0.38 14.00
N TYR A 443 -3.53 1.14 13.95
CA TYR A 443 -3.65 2.57 13.64
C TYR A 443 -4.26 2.76 12.26
N ASN A 444 -5.32 3.57 12.19
CA ASN A 444 -5.85 4.05 10.93
C ASN A 444 -4.82 4.98 10.27
N ARG A 445 -5.04 5.37 9.01
CA ARG A 445 -4.06 6.17 8.24
C ARG A 445 -3.58 7.43 8.98
N ARG A 446 -4.48 8.12 9.68
CA ARG A 446 -4.17 9.35 10.42
C ARG A 446 -3.36 9.05 11.69
N GLY A 447 -3.69 7.97 12.41
CA GLY A 447 -2.89 7.46 13.52
C GLY A 447 -1.49 7.02 13.07
N LEU A 448 -1.40 6.37 11.90
CA LEU A 448 -0.14 5.92 11.31
C LEU A 448 0.76 7.11 10.98
N GLU A 449 0.25 8.14 10.29
CA GLU A 449 1.04 9.33 9.92
C GLU A 449 1.65 10.03 11.15
N GLU A 450 0.85 10.25 12.21
CA GLU A 450 1.36 10.87 13.44
C GLU A 450 2.37 10.00 14.20
N HIS A 451 2.20 8.68 14.19
CA HIS A 451 3.17 7.76 14.81
C HIS A 451 4.44 7.64 13.95
N PHE A 452 4.31 7.68 12.64
CA PHE A 452 5.40 7.57 11.70
C PHE A 452 6.33 8.79 11.77
N GLU A 453 5.79 10.01 11.88
CA GLU A 453 6.60 11.22 12.10
C GLU A 453 7.39 11.17 13.42
N ARG A 454 6.78 10.61 14.47
CA ARG A 454 7.45 10.41 15.77
C ARG A 454 8.60 9.42 15.66
N GLU A 455 8.41 8.29 14.98
CA GLU A 455 9.47 7.28 14.80
C GLU A 455 10.57 7.74 13.84
N ILE A 456 10.27 8.51 12.79
CA ILE A 456 11.29 9.19 11.97
C ILE A 456 12.12 10.14 12.82
N SER A 457 11.47 10.96 13.64
CA SER A 457 12.16 11.91 14.52
C SER A 457 13.01 11.21 15.57
N ARG A 458 12.59 10.03 16.02
CA ARG A 458 13.37 9.17 16.92
C ARG A 458 14.57 8.57 16.21
N ALA A 459 14.39 7.97 15.04
CA ALA A 459 15.45 7.40 14.22
C ALA A 459 16.52 8.42 13.84
N LYS A 460 16.11 9.65 13.46
CA LYS A 460 17.03 10.77 13.20
C LYS A 460 17.87 11.15 14.42
N ARG A 461 17.29 11.11 15.63
CA ARG A 461 18.00 11.44 16.88
C ARG A 461 18.90 10.32 17.38
N SER A 462 18.49 9.07 17.21
CA SER A 462 19.26 7.90 17.67
C SER A 462 20.26 7.38 16.64
N GLY A 463 20.17 7.81 15.38
CA GLY A 463 20.98 7.29 14.27
C GLY A 463 20.66 5.85 13.88
N GLN A 464 19.58 5.27 14.41
CA GLN A 464 19.16 3.90 14.13
C GLN A 464 18.37 3.83 12.81
N PRO A 465 18.55 2.78 12.00
CA PRO A 465 17.78 2.60 10.78
C PRO A 465 16.31 2.30 11.10
N LEU A 466 15.39 3.03 10.45
CA LEU A 466 13.95 2.76 10.50
C LEU A 466 13.57 1.92 9.29
N SER A 467 12.87 0.81 9.51
CA SER A 467 12.33 -0.06 8.45
C SER A 467 10.82 0.02 8.41
N VAL A 468 10.25 -0.01 7.21
CA VAL A 468 8.80 0.01 6.96
C VAL A 468 8.45 -1.22 6.16
N ALA A 469 7.41 -1.92 6.59
CA ALA A 469 6.85 -3.07 5.88
C ALA A 469 5.40 -2.77 5.48
N LEU A 470 5.07 -3.07 4.24
CA LEU A 470 3.70 -3.03 3.73
C LEU A 470 3.21 -4.47 3.58
N ILE A 471 2.10 -4.79 4.23
CA ILE A 471 1.53 -6.13 4.28
C ILE A 471 0.15 -6.08 3.64
N ASP A 472 -0.12 -7.04 2.74
CA ASP A 472 -1.40 -7.20 2.09
C ASP A 472 -1.87 -8.66 2.21
N VAL A 473 -3.19 -8.87 2.17
CA VAL A 473 -3.79 -10.20 2.28
C VAL A 473 -3.99 -10.77 0.87
N ASP A 474 -3.18 -11.76 0.52
CA ASP A 474 -3.26 -12.41 -0.78
C ASP A 474 -4.64 -13.04 -1.01
N ASN A 475 -5.21 -12.78 -2.19
CA ASN A 475 -6.50 -13.32 -2.61
C ASN A 475 -7.66 -13.03 -1.65
N PHE A 476 -7.58 -11.98 -0.83
CA PHE A 476 -8.64 -11.60 0.12
C PHE A 476 -10.01 -11.44 -0.55
N LYS A 477 -10.02 -10.93 -1.78
CA LYS A 477 -11.23 -10.85 -2.60
C LYS A 477 -11.86 -12.23 -2.86
N GLN A 478 -11.08 -13.25 -3.23
CA GLN A 478 -11.62 -14.61 -3.44
C GLN A 478 -12.15 -15.23 -2.15
N LEU A 479 -11.56 -14.88 -1.00
CA LEU A 479 -12.08 -15.28 0.30
C LEU A 479 -13.43 -14.62 0.60
N ASN A 480 -13.55 -13.31 0.38
CA ASN A 480 -14.80 -12.56 0.54
C ASN A 480 -15.90 -13.00 -0.44
N ASP A 481 -15.54 -13.27 -1.69
CA ASP A 481 -16.48 -13.75 -2.71
C ASP A 481 -17.02 -15.14 -2.36
N ARG A 482 -16.23 -15.97 -1.67
CA ARG A 482 -16.61 -17.35 -1.33
C ARG A 482 -17.32 -17.51 0.02
N TYR A 483 -17.00 -16.67 1.00
CA TYR A 483 -17.52 -16.78 2.37
C TYR A 483 -18.32 -15.56 2.84
N GLY A 484 -18.45 -14.53 2.01
CA GLY A 484 -19.16 -13.28 2.31
C GLY A 484 -18.31 -12.28 3.08
N HIS A 485 -18.60 -10.99 2.90
CA HIS A 485 -17.88 -9.85 3.50
C HIS A 485 -17.89 -9.77 5.03
N LEU A 486 -18.77 -10.51 5.70
CA LEU A 486 -18.77 -10.61 7.16
C LEU A 486 -17.69 -11.59 7.67
N THR A 487 -17.17 -12.45 6.80
CA THR A 487 -16.25 -13.53 7.16
C THR A 487 -14.77 -13.16 6.95
N GLY A 488 -14.45 -12.33 5.96
CA GLY A 488 -13.12 -11.75 5.76
C GLY A 488 -13.12 -10.30 6.13
#